data_AF-A0A7C7VX46-F1
#
_entry.id   AF-A0A7C7VX46-F1
#
_cell.length_a   1.000
_cell.length_b   1.000
_cell.length_c   1.000
_cell.angle_alpha   90.00
_cell.angle_beta   90.00
_cell.angle_gamma   90.00
#
_symmetry.space_group_name_H-M   'P 1'
#
loop_
_entity.id
_entity.type
_entity.pdbx_description
1 polymer ?
#
loop_
_entity_poly.entity_id
_entity_poly.type
_entity_poly.pdbx_seq_one_letter_code
_entity_poly.pdbx_strand_id
1 'polypeptide(L)'
;MGQLRLELSVPPGAGDLADLGMEAKIRRARYVKRLIAVGGQEVWIGEGGRVYVDGAPLEVEPIASHIYWTRGPGMRYGIEPTPVPEGHYFVLGDNTMNSFDSRYWGFVPVEDFIGEPFFRVWPLSRFGPMNGYFWSSR
;
A
#
# COMPACT_ATOMS: atom_id res chain seq x y z
N MET A 1 -18.66 -31.73 -13.83
CA MET A 1 -18.51 -30.27 -14.01
C MET A 1 -17.34 -30.04 -14.96
N GLY A 2 -17.61 -29.60 -16.19
CA GLY A 2 -16.57 -29.42 -17.21
C GLY A 2 -15.68 -28.23 -16.88
N GLN A 3 -14.37 -28.43 -16.85
CA GLN A 3 -13.39 -27.39 -16.61
C GLN A 3 -13.25 -26.56 -17.90
N LEU A 4 -13.68 -25.30 -17.86
CA LEU A 4 -13.47 -24.36 -18.95
C LEU A 4 -11.96 -24.09 -19.05
N ARG A 5 -11.34 -24.53 -20.14
CA ARG A 5 -9.96 -24.19 -20.48
C ARG A 5 -9.99 -22.97 -21.38
N LEU A 6 -9.53 -21.83 -20.86
CA LEU A 6 -9.33 -20.62 -21.66
C LEU A 6 -7.94 -20.71 -22.30
N GLU A 7 -7.89 -20.73 -23.63
CA GLU A 7 -6.66 -20.53 -24.37
C GLU A 7 -6.61 -19.07 -24.84
N LEU A 8 -5.59 -18.34 -24.40
CA LEU A 8 -5.34 -16.96 -24.80
C LEU A 8 -4.26 -16.98 -25.88
N SER A 9 -4.60 -16.58 -27.11
CA SER A 9 -3.59 -16.32 -28.14
C SER A 9 -3.18 -14.85 -28.09
N VAL A 10 -1.88 -14.60 -27.94
CA VAL A 10 -1.32 -13.26 -28.08
C VAL A 10 -0.88 -13.10 -29.54
N PRO A 11 -1.46 -12.17 -30.31
CA PRO A 11 -1.07 -11.94 -31.71
C PRO A 11 0.41 -11.60 -31.82
N PRO A 12 1.11 -12.10 -32.87
CA PRO A 12 2.49 -11.69 -33.13
C PRO A 12 2.59 -10.18 -33.30
N GLY A 13 3.48 -9.55 -32.52
CA GLY A 13 3.70 -8.10 -32.56
C GLY A 13 2.78 -7.26 -31.67
N ALA A 14 1.89 -7.88 -30.87
CA ALA A 14 1.11 -7.17 -29.87
C ALA A 14 2.03 -6.50 -28.84
N GLY A 15 1.94 -5.18 -28.73
CA GLY A 15 2.68 -4.34 -27.79
C GLY A 15 1.84 -3.85 -26.62
N ASP A 16 0.51 -3.82 -26.75
CA ASP A 16 -0.40 -3.40 -25.69
C ASP A 16 -1.74 -4.17 -25.63
N LEU A 17 -2.63 -3.75 -24.73
CA LEU A 17 -3.95 -4.36 -24.53
C LEU A 17 -4.91 -4.09 -25.70
N ALA A 18 -4.73 -2.98 -26.42
CA ALA A 18 -5.57 -2.65 -27.56
C ALA A 18 -5.30 -3.61 -28.73
N ASP A 19 -4.07 -4.09 -28.90
CA ASP A 19 -3.73 -5.16 -29.85
C ASP A 19 -4.44 -6.48 -29.54
N LEU A 20 -4.90 -6.67 -28.30
CA LEU A 20 -5.72 -7.81 -27.87
C LEU A 20 -7.23 -7.53 -27.95
N GLY A 21 -7.63 -6.38 -28.53
CA GLY A 21 -9.03 -5.94 -28.55
C GLY A 21 -9.58 -5.56 -27.17
N MET A 22 -8.72 -5.35 -26.18
CA MET A 22 -9.11 -4.98 -24.82
C MET A 22 -8.97 -3.47 -24.60
N GLU A 23 -10.07 -2.82 -24.22
CA GLU A 23 -10.05 -1.41 -23.85
C GLU A 23 -9.73 -1.25 -22.35
N ALA A 24 -8.57 -0.68 -22.04
CA ALA A 24 -8.20 -0.37 -20.65
C ALA A 24 -8.89 0.91 -20.17
N LYS A 25 -9.90 0.78 -19.30
CA LYS A 25 -10.51 1.93 -18.62
C LYS A 25 -9.74 2.26 -17.35
N ILE A 26 -8.84 3.24 -17.44
CA ILE A 26 -8.11 3.74 -16.27
C ILE A 26 -9.05 4.57 -15.41
N ARG A 27 -9.39 4.05 -14.23
CA ARG A 27 -10.08 4.83 -13.19
C ARG A 27 -9.05 5.46 -12.27
N ARG A 28 -9.05 6.79 -12.21
CA ARG A 28 -8.27 7.52 -11.20
C ARG A 28 -9.01 7.46 -9.87
N ALA A 29 -8.33 7.01 -8.83
CA ALA A 29 -8.82 7.01 -7.47
C ALA A 29 -7.78 7.68 -6.57
N ARG A 30 -8.24 8.33 -5.50
CA ARG A 30 -7.38 8.87 -4.45
C ARG A 30 -7.47 7.95 -3.24
N TYR A 31 -6.33 7.68 -2.62
CA TYR A 31 -6.24 6.81 -1.45
C TYR A 31 -5.60 7.57 -0.29
N VAL A 32 -5.99 7.19 0.92
CA VAL A 32 -5.32 7.60 2.15
C VAL A 32 -4.75 6.34 2.77
N LYS A 33 -3.44 6.32 2.96
CA LYS A 33 -2.68 5.23 3.59
C LYS A 33 -1.61 5.84 4.49
N ARG A 34 -1.03 5.00 5.34
CA ARG A 34 0.11 5.36 6.18
C ARG A 34 1.39 5.05 5.44
N LEU A 35 2.31 6.01 5.41
CA LEU A 35 3.68 5.81 4.94
C LEU A 35 4.43 4.91 5.93
N ILE A 36 5.09 3.87 5.39
CA ILE A 36 5.83 2.90 6.20
C ILE A 36 7.32 2.97 5.89
N ALA A 37 7.69 2.98 4.62
CA ALA A 37 9.07 3.03 4.17
C ALA A 37 9.19 3.88 2.89
N VAL A 38 10.35 4.50 2.71
CA VAL A 38 10.71 5.32 1.54
C VAL A 38 11.78 4.64 0.70
N GLY A 39 12.03 5.16 -0.50
CA GLY A 39 13.07 4.66 -1.39
C GLY A 39 14.42 4.46 -0.71
N GLY A 40 15.09 3.36 -1.07
CA GLY A 40 16.37 2.94 -0.49
C GLY A 40 16.24 2.11 0.79
N GLN A 41 15.06 2.09 1.43
CA GLN A 41 14.81 1.26 2.60
C GLN A 41 14.31 -0.14 2.22
N GLU A 42 14.47 -1.11 3.12
CA GLU A 42 13.84 -2.43 3.03
C GLU A 42 12.67 -2.53 4.02
N VAL A 43 11.51 -2.98 3.55
CA VAL A 43 10.34 -3.23 4.40
C VAL A 43 10.03 -4.72 4.48
N TRP A 44 9.67 -5.18 5.67
CA TRP A 44 9.23 -6.55 5.90
C TRP A 44 8.13 -6.61 6.97
N ILE A 45 7.06 -7.32 6.68
CA ILE A 45 6.00 -7.66 7.63
C ILE A 45 6.30 -9.07 8.12
N GLY A 46 7.05 -9.16 9.21
CA GLY A 46 7.59 -10.39 9.74
C GLY A 46 6.58 -11.21 10.54
N GLU A 47 7.11 -12.19 11.28
CA GLU A 47 6.29 -13.08 12.09
C GLU A 47 5.41 -12.30 13.09
N GLY A 48 4.19 -12.78 13.28
CA GLY A 48 3.19 -12.11 14.11
C GLY A 48 2.66 -10.81 13.49
N GLY A 49 2.96 -10.50 12.23
CA GLY A 49 2.43 -9.34 11.49
C GLY A 49 3.05 -8.01 11.88
N ARG A 50 4.23 -8.02 12.50
CA ARG A 50 4.97 -6.82 12.89
C ARG A 50 5.75 -6.26 11.70
N VAL A 51 5.80 -4.94 11.60
CA VAL A 51 6.52 -4.24 10.54
C VAL A 51 7.96 -4.00 10.96
N TYR A 52 8.89 -4.26 10.05
CA TYR A 52 10.31 -3.98 10.15
C TYR A 52 10.71 -3.08 8.98
N VAL A 53 11.58 -2.12 9.26
CA VAL A 53 12.21 -1.26 8.25
C VAL A 53 13.72 -1.29 8.49
N ASP A 54 14.48 -1.60 7.45
CA ASP A 54 15.95 -1.75 7.50
C ASP A 54 16.40 -2.72 8.60
N GLY A 55 15.63 -3.80 8.80
CA GLY A 55 15.87 -4.84 9.81
C GLY A 55 15.46 -4.48 11.25
N ALA A 56 15.07 -3.22 11.52
CA ALA A 56 14.61 -2.79 12.84
C ALA A 56 13.07 -2.82 12.93
N PRO A 57 12.47 -3.23 14.08
CA PRO A 57 11.03 -3.15 14.25
C PRO A 57 10.55 -1.69 14.23
N LEU A 58 9.43 -1.44 13.57
CA LEU A 58 8.82 -0.11 13.51
C LEU A 58 7.98 0.14 14.78
N GLU A 59 8.60 0.72 15.79
CA GLU A 59 8.01 0.92 17.13
C GLU A 59 7.19 2.22 17.29
N VAL A 60 6.84 2.87 16.19
CA VAL A 60 6.06 4.12 16.22
C VAL A 60 4.56 3.80 16.34
N GLU A 61 3.87 4.37 17.32
CA GLU A 61 2.42 4.25 17.42
C GLU A 61 1.70 5.09 16.35
N PRO A 62 0.56 4.63 15.80
CA PRO A 62 -0.14 3.41 16.20
C PRO A 62 0.42 2.13 15.55
N ILE A 63 1.44 2.22 14.67
CA ILE A 63 1.92 1.06 13.87
C ILE A 63 2.41 -0.08 14.76
N ALA A 64 3.13 0.24 15.84
CA ALA A 64 3.67 -0.74 16.77
C ALA A 64 2.61 -1.66 17.39
N SER A 65 1.39 -1.16 17.59
CA SER A 65 0.26 -1.93 18.11
C SER A 65 -0.56 -2.67 17.05
N HIS A 66 -0.29 -2.45 15.75
CA HIS A 66 -0.98 -3.16 14.68
C HIS A 66 -0.36 -4.51 14.36
N ILE A 67 -1.22 -5.46 13.99
CA ILE A 67 -0.85 -6.74 13.40
C ILE A 67 -1.31 -6.75 11.95
N TYR A 68 -0.35 -6.77 11.02
CA TYR A 68 -0.60 -6.78 9.59
C TYR A 68 -0.69 -8.21 9.06
N TRP A 69 -1.79 -8.49 8.35
CA TRP A 69 -2.00 -9.76 7.69
C TRP A 69 -1.18 -9.88 6.41
N THR A 70 -0.51 -11.01 6.20
CA THR A 70 0.37 -11.27 5.04
C THR A 70 -0.01 -12.51 4.23
N ARG A 71 -1.12 -13.18 4.58
CA ARG A 71 -1.52 -14.46 3.95
C ARG A 71 -2.74 -14.33 3.04
N GLY A 72 -3.04 -13.12 2.58
CA GLY A 72 -4.14 -12.86 1.66
C GLY A 72 -3.80 -13.26 0.23
N PRO A 73 -4.74 -13.82 -0.56
CA PRO A 73 -4.49 -14.11 -1.97
C PRO A 73 -4.13 -12.83 -2.73
N GLY A 74 -3.07 -12.88 -3.53
CA GLY A 74 -2.60 -11.74 -4.32
C GLY A 74 -1.73 -10.75 -3.56
N MET A 75 -1.44 -10.97 -2.27
CA MET A 75 -0.37 -10.25 -1.58
C MET A 75 0.99 -10.72 -2.12
N ARG A 76 1.87 -9.77 -2.42
CA ARG A 76 3.16 -10.00 -3.07
C ARG A 76 4.32 -9.22 -2.46
N TYR A 77 4.04 -8.08 -1.84
CA TYR A 77 5.07 -7.15 -1.37
C TYR A 77 5.03 -7.00 0.15
N GLY A 78 6.20 -6.83 0.76
CA GLY A 78 6.37 -6.73 2.21
C GLY A 78 6.05 -8.03 2.98
N ILE A 79 5.58 -9.09 2.32
CA ILE A 79 5.40 -10.42 2.95
C ILE A 79 6.73 -11.16 3.14
N GLU A 80 7.74 -10.73 2.38
CA GLU A 80 9.15 -11.06 2.50
C GLU A 80 9.93 -9.73 2.49
N PRO A 81 11.22 -9.72 2.89
CA PRO A 81 12.07 -8.53 2.79
C PRO A 81 11.99 -7.92 1.38
N THR A 82 11.51 -6.67 1.31
CA THR A 82 11.18 -6.00 0.06
C THR A 82 11.88 -4.65 0.00
N PRO A 83 12.89 -4.47 -0.88
CA PRO A 83 13.51 -3.17 -1.07
C PRO A 83 12.53 -2.21 -1.75
N VAL A 84 12.38 -1.02 -1.18
CA VAL A 84 11.58 0.06 -1.76
C VAL A 84 12.44 0.78 -2.80
N PRO A 85 12.03 0.82 -4.07
CA PRO A 85 12.78 1.52 -5.10
C PRO A 85 12.96 3.01 -4.77
N GLU A 86 14.07 3.59 -5.20
CA GLU A 86 14.27 5.04 -5.14
C GLU A 86 13.09 5.79 -5.80
N GLY A 87 12.71 6.92 -5.20
CA GLY A 87 11.57 7.71 -5.67
C GLY A 87 10.20 7.05 -5.45
N HIS A 88 10.11 6.02 -4.60
CA HIS A 88 8.84 5.36 -4.27
C HIS A 88 8.61 5.27 -2.75
N TYR A 89 7.35 4.98 -2.42
CA TYR A 89 6.87 4.73 -1.07
C TYR A 89 6.26 3.33 -0.94
N PHE A 90 6.40 2.74 0.24
CA PHE A 90 5.61 1.60 0.67
C PHE A 90 4.61 2.06 1.73
N VAL A 91 3.33 1.75 1.52
CA VAL A 91 2.23 2.26 2.35
C VAL A 91 1.29 1.14 2.82
N LEU A 92 0.81 1.24 4.05
CA LEU A 92 -0.15 0.30 4.63
C LEU A 92 -1.39 1.03 5.15
N GLY A 93 -2.53 0.34 5.20
CA GLY A 93 -3.73 0.86 5.86
C GLY A 93 -3.86 0.38 7.29
N ASP A 94 -4.28 1.26 8.19
CA ASP A 94 -4.49 0.96 9.62
C ASP A 94 -5.61 -0.08 9.84
N ASN A 95 -6.59 -0.18 8.94
CA ASN A 95 -7.55 -1.30 8.93
C ASN A 95 -6.87 -2.55 8.34
N THR A 96 -5.96 -3.15 9.12
CA THR A 96 -4.90 -4.03 8.61
C THR A 96 -5.40 -5.23 7.83
N MET A 97 -6.54 -5.83 8.21
CA MET A 97 -7.13 -6.99 7.53
C MET A 97 -7.97 -6.61 6.31
N ASN A 98 -8.42 -5.36 6.22
CA ASN A 98 -9.37 -4.90 5.21
C ASN A 98 -8.84 -3.69 4.43
N SER A 99 -7.55 -3.72 4.11
CA SER A 99 -6.89 -2.67 3.35
C SER A 99 -6.24 -3.26 2.11
N PHE A 100 -6.72 -2.82 0.94
CA PHE A 100 -5.99 -2.94 -0.31
C PHE A 100 -4.93 -1.84 -0.36
N ASP A 101 -3.67 -2.22 -0.18
CA ASP A 101 -2.50 -1.35 -0.02
C ASP A 101 -1.24 -2.01 -0.59
N SER A 102 -0.03 -1.51 -0.24
CA SER A 102 1.23 -1.91 -0.87
C SER A 102 1.47 -3.41 -0.90
N ARG A 103 0.88 -4.17 0.05
CA ARG A 103 0.91 -5.64 0.02
C ARG A 103 0.43 -6.23 -1.30
N TYR A 104 -0.52 -5.58 -1.98
CA TYR A 104 -1.12 -6.06 -3.23
C TYR A 104 -0.53 -5.38 -4.47
N TRP A 105 -0.58 -4.05 -4.52
CA TRP A 105 -0.24 -3.26 -5.71
C TRP A 105 1.21 -2.77 -5.75
N GLY A 106 2.01 -3.01 -4.71
CA GLY A 106 3.41 -2.60 -4.65
C GLY A 106 3.61 -1.14 -4.24
N PHE A 107 4.54 -0.48 -4.91
CA PHE A 107 5.07 0.81 -4.50
C PHE A 107 4.31 1.98 -5.13
N VAL A 108 4.29 3.11 -4.42
CA VAL A 108 3.64 4.34 -4.88
C VAL A 108 4.72 5.35 -5.26
N PRO A 109 4.75 5.86 -6.50
CA PRO A 109 5.71 6.88 -6.89
C PRO A 109 5.55 8.17 -6.07
N VAL A 110 6.65 8.86 -5.79
CA VAL A 110 6.64 10.10 -4.99
C VAL A 110 5.79 11.19 -5.65
N GLU A 111 5.76 11.25 -6.97
CA GLU A 111 4.96 12.19 -7.77
C GLU A 111 3.45 12.00 -7.64
N ASP A 112 2.99 10.81 -7.22
CA ASP A 112 1.57 10.54 -6.95
C ASP A 112 1.15 11.00 -5.54
N PHE A 113 2.09 11.48 -4.73
CA PHE A 113 1.80 12.03 -3.41
C PHE A 113 1.14 13.40 -3.49
N ILE A 114 -0.07 13.51 -2.95
CA ILE A 114 -0.87 14.74 -2.98
C ILE A 114 -0.67 15.58 -1.71
N GLY A 115 -0.52 14.94 -0.54
CA GLY A 115 -0.35 15.63 0.74
C GLY A 115 -0.78 14.81 1.95
N GLU A 116 -0.62 15.40 3.14
CA GLU A 116 -0.90 14.77 4.42
C GLU A 116 -2.19 15.32 5.06
N PRO A 117 -3.00 14.46 5.72
CA PRO A 117 -4.12 14.94 6.52
C PRO A 117 -3.61 15.66 7.76
N PHE A 118 -3.90 16.96 7.88
CA PHE A 118 -3.47 17.80 9.00
C PHE A 118 -4.61 18.21 9.94
N PHE A 119 -5.87 17.98 9.57
CA PHE A 119 -7.04 18.41 10.35
C PHE A 119 -8.20 17.42 10.24
N ARG A 120 -8.86 17.14 11.37
CA ARG A 120 -10.06 16.30 11.47
C ARG A 120 -11.28 17.18 11.66
N VAL A 121 -12.23 17.11 10.72
CA VAL A 121 -13.48 17.88 10.77
C VAL A 121 -14.67 17.09 11.34
N TRP A 122 -14.56 15.77 11.46
CA TRP A 122 -15.61 14.89 12.00
C TRP A 122 -15.02 13.62 12.64
N PRO A 123 -15.67 13.01 13.67
CA PRO A 123 -16.81 13.52 14.43
C PRO A 123 -16.49 14.80 15.20
N LEU A 124 -17.50 15.64 15.48
CA LEU A 124 -17.28 16.93 16.15
C LEU A 124 -16.60 16.77 17.52
N SER A 125 -16.83 15.66 18.23
CA SER A 125 -16.14 15.32 19.48
C SER A 125 -14.63 15.13 19.34
N ARG A 126 -14.14 14.97 18.11
CA ARG A 126 -12.72 14.83 17.76
C ARG A 126 -12.27 15.90 16.76
N PHE A 127 -13.05 16.98 16.60
CA PHE A 127 -12.71 18.09 15.73
C PHE A 127 -11.42 18.74 16.19
N GLY A 128 -10.48 18.97 15.27
CA GLY A 128 -9.19 19.58 15.60
C GLY A 128 -8.04 19.07 14.74
N PRO A 129 -6.82 19.54 15.02
CA PRO A 129 -5.63 19.12 14.29
C PRO A 129 -5.33 17.62 14.47
N MET A 130 -4.63 17.05 13.50
CA MET A 130 -4.08 15.69 13.62
C MET A 130 -2.87 15.69 14.58
N ASN A 131 -2.57 14.54 15.19
CA ASN A 131 -1.45 14.39 16.12
C ASN A 131 -0.13 14.82 15.44
N GLY A 132 0.74 15.51 16.19
CA GLY A 132 2.01 16.00 15.70
C GLY A 132 1.97 17.25 14.80
N TYR A 133 0.77 17.80 14.54
CA TYR A 133 0.59 19.08 13.87
C TYR A 133 0.25 20.18 14.88
N PHE A 134 0.82 21.37 14.66
CA PHE A 134 0.63 22.55 15.53
C PHE A 134 0.99 22.27 17.00
N TRP A 135 0.10 22.58 17.93
CA TRP A 135 0.22 22.32 19.38
C TRP A 135 -0.32 20.95 19.80
N SER A 136 -0.71 20.08 18.87
CA SER A 136 -1.18 18.72 19.17
C SER A 136 0.01 17.82 19.56
N SER A 137 -0.14 17.06 20.64
CA SER A 137 0.86 16.06 21.06
C SER A 137 1.15 15.05 19.94
N ARG A 138 2.40 14.58 19.89
CA ARG A 138 2.80 13.40 19.11
C ARG A 138 2.46 12.14 19.89
#